data_AF-A0A2G6I0P8-F1
#
_entry.id   AF-A0A2G6I0P8-F1
#
_cell.length_a   1.000
_cell.length_b   1.000
_cell.length_c   1.000
_cell.angle_alpha   90.00
_cell.angle_beta   90.00
_cell.angle_gamma   90.00
#
_symmetry.space_group_name_H-M   'P 1'
#
loop_
_entity.id
_entity.type
_entity.pdbx_description
1 polymer ?
#
loop_
_entity_poly.entity_id
_entity_poly.type
_entity_poly.pdbx_seq_one_letter_code
_entity_poly.pdbx_strand_id
1 'polypeptide(L)'
;MSNNRRLSIMAIIFAALLIVSFTGCKTTPEADTETDTVVTEQPAKDAETKPEPAEPAEPAEPKADPLSKKDIETARKAVQQANNAGANTYFPKEYRSLVSRLNKGIAKGKTDPDQARKDLAKVKTDADALYKKSMNFWKEKYAETFSRNDEALKKIEAHLFAEREYQKTQSLHAEALALTGKGNFSAGKSKADETLETQRRLYHNLKENIRYVDILKRDTENYIQDAEDNEAFTFSPEELKMAETAYQQGISAYQNYDMQTSVRSLTEAKRQAILAARTSAVRKKQSETDSLMTATQRRIESASELQILTEEGEVVAAQPWNGNEFLANNPLIDHAKFVDFVEIEDTKLKELTAPVNAQSGVSEDIPIDDETTQVKADTQESDYLLMAKDFWQRGVYARNNGDFDLAQDYFKKAQAYTEAYESNAVSRTYTVVRRKVATDCLWRISDRTDIYADAYLWPKIWRANRKIIQNPDLIYPGQILVIPPK
;
A
#
# COMPACT_ATOMS: atom_id res chain seq x y z
N MET A 1 -19.09 -14.06 44.06
CA MET A 1 -18.54 -15.23 44.81
C MET A 1 -17.20 -15.60 44.20
N SER A 2 -16.23 -16.11 44.97
CA SER A 2 -14.78 -16.18 44.63
C SER A 2 -14.13 -14.79 44.44
N ASN A 3 -13.00 -14.38 45.04
CA ASN A 3 -11.84 -15.01 45.73
C ASN A 3 -10.95 -15.88 44.82
N ASN A 4 -9.59 -15.82 44.89
CA ASN A 4 -8.71 -15.13 45.87
C ASN A 4 -7.24 -14.95 45.38
N ARG A 5 -6.62 -13.77 45.61
CA ARG A 5 -5.18 -13.51 45.94
C ARG A 5 -4.08 -13.91 44.92
N ARG A 6 -2.88 -13.30 44.88
CA ARG A 6 -1.91 -12.94 45.96
C ARG A 6 -1.12 -11.63 45.74
N LEU A 7 -0.38 -11.21 46.77
CA LEU A 7 0.53 -10.04 46.87
C LEU A 7 2.01 -10.48 46.96
N SER A 8 2.93 -9.58 46.53
CA SER A 8 4.23 -9.20 47.15
C SER A 8 4.99 -8.26 46.17
N ILE A 9 5.62 -7.11 46.47
CA ILE A 9 6.24 -6.44 47.66
C ILE A 9 7.80 -6.44 47.61
N MET A 10 8.40 -5.25 47.89
CA MET A 10 9.83 -4.83 47.82
C MET A 10 10.42 -4.65 46.40
N ALA A 11 11.14 -3.58 46.00
CA ALA A 11 11.81 -2.41 46.62
C ALA A 11 13.28 -2.59 47.10
N ILE A 12 14.22 -1.91 46.41
CA ILE A 12 15.63 -1.65 46.78
C ILE A 12 16.00 -0.21 46.33
N ILE A 13 16.98 0.44 47.00
CA ILE A 13 17.36 1.86 46.87
C ILE A 13 18.92 1.97 46.81
N PHE A 14 19.48 3.16 46.48
CA PHE A 14 20.91 3.57 46.43
C PHE A 14 21.71 3.11 45.20
N ALA A 15 22.72 3.84 44.67
CA ALA A 15 23.30 5.19 44.93
C ALA A 15 23.75 5.78 43.55
N ALA A 16 23.84 7.09 43.25
CA ALA A 16 24.67 8.17 43.83
C ALA A 16 26.20 7.86 43.86
N LEU A 17 27.13 8.76 43.49
CA LEU A 17 27.03 10.12 42.91
C LEU A 17 27.62 10.11 41.46
N LEU A 18 28.47 10.97 40.89
CA LEU A 18 29.20 12.21 41.26
C LEU A 18 29.45 13.05 39.96
N ILE A 19 29.67 14.36 40.07
CA ILE A 19 29.93 15.27 38.92
C ILE A 19 31.23 16.05 39.16
N VAL A 20 32.09 16.17 38.14
CA VAL A 20 33.09 17.25 38.05
C VAL A 20 33.15 17.81 36.63
N SER A 21 32.73 19.05 36.48
CA SER A 21 33.03 19.92 35.34
C SER A 21 34.00 21.01 35.80
N PHE A 22 34.84 21.53 34.90
CA PHE A 22 35.04 22.98 34.74
C PHE A 22 35.87 23.32 33.49
N THR A 23 35.73 24.56 33.03
CA THR A 23 36.28 25.12 31.78
C THR A 23 37.48 26.04 32.04
N GLY A 24 38.41 26.16 31.09
CA GLY A 24 39.49 27.16 31.12
C GLY A 24 40.19 27.31 29.76
N CYS A 25 40.70 28.50 29.43
CA CYS A 25 41.21 28.84 28.09
C CYS A 25 42.66 29.38 28.09
N LYS A 26 43.32 29.24 26.92
CA LYS A 26 44.42 30.04 26.32
C LYS A 26 45.33 30.90 27.24
N THR A 27 46.66 30.81 27.06
CA THR A 27 47.48 31.72 26.21
C THR A 27 48.96 31.31 26.10
N THR A 28 49.61 31.68 24.99
CA THR A 28 51.08 31.77 24.70
C THR A 28 51.62 33.19 25.04
N PRO A 29 52.92 33.60 24.84
CA PRO A 29 54.12 32.94 24.27
C PRO A 29 55.44 33.10 25.11
N GLU A 30 56.61 32.73 24.53
CA GLU A 30 57.96 33.40 24.51
C GLU A 30 58.59 34.08 25.78
N ALA A 31 59.92 34.18 25.98
CA ALA A 31 61.13 33.59 25.36
C ALA A 31 62.42 33.86 26.21
N ASP A 32 63.52 33.19 25.83
CA ASP A 32 64.95 33.60 25.86
C ASP A 32 65.81 33.90 27.13
N THR A 33 67.09 33.47 26.98
CA THR A 33 68.39 34.01 27.49
C THR A 33 68.90 33.86 28.95
N GLU A 34 70.12 33.29 29.04
CA GLU A 34 71.29 33.70 29.88
C GLU A 34 71.25 33.57 31.43
N THR A 35 72.37 33.43 32.18
CA THR A 35 73.83 33.28 31.86
C THR A 35 74.56 32.42 32.92
N ASP A 36 75.76 31.94 32.57
CA ASP A 36 76.97 31.66 33.40
C ASP A 36 76.93 31.10 34.84
N THR A 37 77.79 30.11 35.08
CA THR A 37 79.02 30.33 35.88
C THR A 37 80.06 29.21 35.70
N VAL A 38 81.36 29.54 35.79
CA VAL A 38 82.49 28.62 35.70
C VAL A 38 83.48 28.88 36.83
N VAL A 39 83.85 27.84 37.59
CA VAL A 39 85.09 27.79 38.39
C VAL A 39 85.65 26.36 38.36
N THR A 40 86.98 26.25 38.24
CA THR A 40 87.77 25.01 38.22
C THR A 40 88.69 24.91 39.45
N GLU A 41 89.09 23.71 39.86
CA GLU A 41 90.38 23.53 40.56
C GLU A 41 91.06 22.17 40.25
N GLN A 42 92.26 21.94 40.79
CA GLN A 42 93.36 21.18 40.15
C GLN A 42 93.75 19.81 40.79
N PRO A 43 94.63 19.00 40.14
CA PRO A 43 94.79 17.56 40.43
C PRO A 43 96.16 17.11 40.99
N ALA A 44 96.25 15.82 41.37
CA ALA A 44 97.46 15.00 41.54
C ALA A 44 97.03 13.49 41.55
N LYS A 45 97.85 12.46 41.32
CA LYS A 45 99.28 12.30 40.96
C LYS A 45 99.52 10.90 40.36
N ASP A 46 100.64 10.69 39.66
CA ASP A 46 101.01 9.43 38.98
C ASP A 46 101.63 8.35 39.90
N ALA A 47 101.52 7.08 39.47
CA ALA A 47 102.42 5.98 39.86
C ALA A 47 102.41 4.87 38.77
N GLU A 48 103.58 4.49 38.25
CA GLU A 48 103.73 3.38 37.30
C GLU A 48 103.90 2.01 37.99
N THR A 49 103.56 0.91 37.31
CA THR A 49 104.16 -0.41 37.57
C THR A 49 104.17 -1.27 36.31
N LYS A 50 105.16 -2.17 36.18
CA LYS A 50 105.44 -3.01 34.99
C LYS A 50 104.75 -4.40 35.07
N PRO A 51 104.78 -5.23 33.99
CA PRO A 51 103.64 -6.09 33.65
C PRO A 51 103.83 -7.59 33.94
N GLU A 52 102.73 -8.33 33.80
CA GLU A 52 102.67 -9.81 33.75
C GLU A 52 102.23 -10.28 32.33
N PRO A 53 102.58 -11.51 31.86
CA PRO A 53 102.48 -11.88 30.44
C PRO A 53 101.05 -12.00 29.86
N ALA A 54 100.97 -11.86 28.53
CA ALA A 54 99.71 -11.90 27.78
C ALA A 54 99.16 -13.32 27.59
N GLU A 55 97.85 -13.48 27.84
CA GLU A 55 97.03 -14.57 27.32
C GLU A 55 96.66 -14.27 25.84
N PRO A 56 96.46 -15.28 24.97
CA PRO A 56 96.24 -15.02 23.54
C PRO A 56 94.93 -14.26 23.28
N ALA A 57 95.01 -13.17 22.52
CA ALA A 57 93.82 -12.45 22.09
C ALA A 57 92.97 -13.33 21.15
N GLU A 58 91.75 -13.68 21.57
CA GLU A 58 90.72 -14.14 20.65
C GLU A 58 90.50 -13.09 19.55
N PRO A 59 90.22 -13.48 18.29
CA PRO A 59 89.91 -12.53 17.24
C PRO A 59 88.65 -11.75 17.64
N ALA A 60 88.81 -10.45 17.94
CA ALA A 60 87.69 -9.59 18.32
C ALA A 60 86.60 -9.64 17.25
N GLU A 61 85.41 -10.15 17.62
CA GLU A 61 84.30 -10.28 16.67
C GLU A 61 84.02 -8.93 16.00
N PRO A 62 83.82 -8.90 14.67
CA PRO A 62 83.56 -7.66 13.97
C PRO A 62 82.25 -7.06 14.52
N LYS A 63 82.35 -5.91 15.20
CA LYS A 63 81.21 -5.23 15.83
C LYS A 63 80.10 -5.01 14.80
N ALA A 64 79.06 -5.83 14.88
CA ALA A 64 77.99 -5.88 13.90
C ALA A 64 77.29 -4.53 13.74
N ASP A 65 77.09 -4.09 12.50
CA ASP A 65 76.44 -2.81 12.21
C ASP A 65 75.06 -2.74 12.89
N PRO A 66 74.73 -1.63 13.59
CA PRO A 66 73.47 -1.49 14.31
C PRO A 66 72.29 -1.62 13.36
N LEU A 67 71.22 -2.30 13.81
CA LEU A 67 70.05 -2.60 12.98
C LEU A 67 69.47 -1.34 12.34
N SER A 68 69.43 -1.29 11.01
CA SER A 68 69.03 -0.08 10.30
C SER A 68 67.54 0.19 10.45
N LYS A 69 67.19 1.47 10.65
CA LYS A 69 65.80 1.95 10.60
C LYS A 69 65.10 1.52 9.31
N LYS A 70 65.86 1.45 8.20
CA LYS A 70 65.40 1.05 6.86
C LYS A 70 64.91 -0.41 6.80
N ASP A 71 65.53 -1.32 7.54
CA ASP A 71 65.18 -2.74 7.54
C ASP A 71 63.84 -2.96 8.27
N ILE A 72 63.71 -2.33 9.43
CA ILE A 72 62.48 -2.29 10.23
C ILE A 72 61.33 -1.67 9.43
N GLU A 73 61.58 -0.55 8.75
CA GLU A 73 60.59 0.15 7.93
C GLU A 73 60.16 -0.70 6.71
N THR A 74 61.11 -1.35 6.04
CA THR A 74 60.83 -2.22 4.87
C THR A 74 59.98 -3.42 5.27
N ALA A 75 60.31 -4.09 6.38
CA ALA A 75 59.53 -5.20 6.91
C ALA A 75 58.12 -4.74 7.36
N ARG A 76 58.00 -3.60 8.05
CA ARG A 76 56.70 -3.00 8.41
C ARG A 76 55.83 -2.69 7.19
N LYS A 77 56.40 -2.06 6.15
CA LYS A 77 55.68 -1.74 4.91
C LYS A 77 55.14 -2.98 4.20
N ALA A 78 55.92 -4.07 4.12
CA ALA A 78 55.46 -5.33 3.53
C ALA A 78 54.30 -5.96 4.33
N VAL A 79 54.38 -5.98 5.67
CA VAL A 79 53.29 -6.48 6.53
C VAL A 79 52.03 -5.61 6.42
N GLN A 80 52.18 -4.28 6.32
CA GLN A 80 51.06 -3.36 6.09
C GLN A 80 50.43 -3.56 4.71
N GLN A 81 51.22 -3.78 3.65
CA GLN A 81 50.70 -4.12 2.32
C GLN A 81 49.89 -5.42 2.34
N ALA A 82 50.39 -6.47 3.00
CA ALA A 82 49.62 -7.71 3.20
C ALA A 82 48.29 -7.46 3.92
N ASN A 83 48.28 -6.64 4.98
CA ASN A 83 47.05 -6.24 5.68
C ASN A 83 46.06 -5.52 4.77
N ASN A 84 46.53 -4.57 3.96
CA ASN A 84 45.70 -3.80 3.02
C ASN A 84 45.10 -4.69 1.90
N ALA A 85 45.82 -5.74 1.50
CA ALA A 85 45.30 -6.80 0.63
C ALA A 85 44.28 -7.74 1.31
N GLY A 86 43.99 -7.54 2.61
CA GLY A 86 43.02 -8.32 3.37
C GLY A 86 43.60 -9.52 4.11
N ALA A 87 44.92 -9.62 4.30
CA ALA A 87 45.54 -10.77 4.98
C ALA A 87 44.96 -11.03 6.39
N ASN A 88 44.61 -9.98 7.14
CA ASN A 88 43.97 -10.13 8.46
C ASN A 88 42.52 -10.63 8.37
N THR A 89 41.84 -10.41 7.23
CA THR A 89 40.47 -10.87 6.98
C THR A 89 40.44 -12.31 6.46
N TYR A 90 41.28 -12.62 5.46
CA TYR A 90 41.26 -13.90 4.76
C TYR A 90 42.18 -14.95 5.38
N PHE A 91 43.32 -14.53 5.95
CA PHE A 91 44.34 -15.41 6.54
C PHE A 91 44.75 -14.98 7.96
N PRO A 92 43.81 -14.72 8.90
CA PRO A 92 44.08 -14.12 10.21
C PRO A 92 45.15 -14.86 11.04
N LYS A 93 45.22 -16.20 10.95
CA LYS A 93 46.23 -17.01 11.66
C LYS A 93 47.65 -16.72 11.14
N GLU A 94 47.81 -16.69 9.82
CA GLU A 94 49.09 -16.41 9.15
C GLU A 94 49.53 -14.96 9.39
N TYR A 95 48.59 -14.01 9.28
CA TYR A 95 48.85 -12.59 9.54
C TYR A 95 49.26 -12.31 10.99
N ARG A 96 48.58 -12.90 11.99
CA ARG A 96 48.97 -12.77 13.41
C ARG A 96 50.35 -13.36 13.69
N SER A 97 50.69 -14.50 13.08
CA SER A 97 52.03 -15.10 13.16
C SER A 97 53.10 -14.19 12.55
N LEU A 98 52.82 -13.60 11.39
CA LEU A 98 53.69 -12.66 10.70
C LEU A 98 53.96 -11.39 11.55
N VAL A 99 52.92 -10.79 12.14
CA VAL A 99 53.06 -9.63 13.06
C VAL A 99 53.84 -10.01 14.33
N SER A 100 53.62 -11.20 14.89
CA SER A 100 54.40 -11.67 16.05
C SER A 100 55.90 -11.80 15.72
N ARG A 101 56.25 -12.32 14.54
CA ARG A 101 57.63 -12.45 14.09
C ARG A 101 58.28 -11.11 13.76
N LEU A 102 57.54 -10.18 13.15
CA LEU A 102 57.98 -8.79 12.97
C LEU A 102 58.41 -8.16 14.32
N ASN A 103 57.54 -8.24 15.33
CA ASN A 103 57.81 -7.67 16.64
C ASN A 103 58.99 -8.33 17.35
N LYS A 104 59.15 -9.65 17.22
CA LYS A 104 60.32 -10.39 17.74
C LYS A 104 61.63 -9.97 17.07
N GLY A 105 61.65 -9.85 15.73
CA GLY A 105 62.83 -9.37 14.99
C GLY A 105 63.23 -7.95 15.37
N ILE A 106 62.27 -7.03 15.51
CA ILE A 106 62.51 -5.65 15.98
C ILE A 106 63.10 -5.65 17.39
N ALA A 107 62.57 -6.45 18.31
CA ALA A 107 63.10 -6.55 19.68
C ALA A 107 64.52 -7.12 19.72
N LYS A 108 64.80 -8.15 18.91
CA LYS A 108 66.11 -8.80 18.82
C LYS A 108 67.22 -7.88 18.30
N GLY A 109 66.88 -6.84 17.54
CA GLY A 109 67.83 -5.83 17.06
C GLY A 109 68.61 -5.06 18.14
N LYS A 110 68.22 -5.19 19.42
CA LYS A 110 68.97 -4.64 20.57
C LYS A 110 70.10 -5.56 21.07
N THR A 111 70.07 -6.85 20.76
CA THR A 111 70.97 -7.86 21.31
C THR A 111 71.76 -8.62 20.26
N ASP A 112 71.23 -8.75 19.04
CA ASP A 112 71.82 -9.48 17.92
C ASP A 112 71.32 -8.83 16.61
N PRO A 113 72.02 -7.78 16.11
CA PRO A 113 71.63 -7.04 14.91
C PRO A 113 71.66 -7.88 13.64
N ASP A 114 72.60 -8.82 13.52
CA ASP A 114 72.77 -9.65 12.31
C ASP A 114 71.63 -10.64 12.14
N GLN A 115 71.23 -11.35 13.19
CA GLN A 115 70.06 -12.22 13.12
C GLN A 115 68.77 -11.43 13.07
N ALA A 116 68.69 -10.24 13.69
CA ALA A 116 67.54 -9.36 13.51
C ALA A 116 67.37 -8.92 12.04
N ARG A 117 68.47 -8.59 11.32
CA ARG A 117 68.44 -8.32 9.87
C ARG A 117 67.94 -9.55 9.08
N LYS A 118 68.43 -10.77 9.39
CA LYS A 118 67.97 -12.03 8.77
C LYS A 118 66.49 -12.33 9.06
N ASP A 119 66.04 -12.17 10.29
CA ASP A 119 64.66 -12.42 10.72
C ASP A 119 63.68 -11.43 10.06
N LEU A 120 64.05 -10.14 9.98
CA LEU A 120 63.25 -9.11 9.30
C LEU A 120 63.22 -9.30 7.78
N ALA A 121 64.31 -9.74 7.16
CA ALA A 121 64.31 -10.13 5.75
C ALA A 121 63.35 -11.31 5.48
N LYS A 122 63.34 -12.33 6.35
CA LYS A 122 62.37 -13.44 6.26
C LYS A 122 60.93 -12.98 6.47
N VAL A 123 60.68 -12.10 7.45
CA VAL A 123 59.36 -11.48 7.65
C VAL A 123 58.91 -10.70 6.41
N LYS A 124 59.80 -9.97 5.73
CA LYS A 124 59.48 -9.28 4.47
C LYS A 124 59.07 -10.28 3.39
N THR A 125 59.85 -11.33 3.15
CA THR A 125 59.55 -12.36 2.14
C THR A 125 58.21 -13.06 2.40
N ASP A 126 57.95 -13.42 3.66
CA ASP A 126 56.68 -14.06 4.05
C ASP A 126 55.49 -13.08 3.93
N ALA A 127 55.72 -11.78 4.18
CA ALA A 127 54.72 -10.74 3.98
C ALA A 127 54.41 -10.50 2.50
N ASP A 128 55.43 -10.47 1.62
CA ASP A 128 55.25 -10.36 0.17
C ASP A 128 54.49 -11.57 -0.40
N ALA A 129 54.73 -12.77 0.14
CA ALA A 129 54.01 -13.98 -0.21
C ALA A 129 52.55 -13.95 0.27
N LEU A 130 52.32 -13.54 1.53
CA LEU A 130 50.97 -13.41 2.09
C LEU A 130 50.15 -12.30 1.40
N TYR A 131 50.81 -11.21 0.97
CA TYR A 131 50.23 -10.17 0.13
C TYR A 131 49.72 -10.73 -1.20
N LYS A 132 50.57 -11.47 -1.94
CA LYS A 132 50.18 -12.11 -3.22
C LYS A 132 49.01 -13.10 -3.02
N LYS A 133 49.06 -13.93 -1.98
CA LYS A 133 48.00 -14.88 -1.61
C LYS A 133 46.68 -14.17 -1.29
N SER A 134 46.72 -13.06 -0.56
CA SER A 134 45.55 -12.25 -0.20
C SER A 134 44.97 -11.51 -1.41
N MET A 135 45.82 -10.95 -2.29
CA MET A 135 45.40 -10.34 -3.56
C MET A 135 44.67 -11.35 -4.46
N ASN A 136 45.19 -12.57 -4.61
CA ASN A 136 44.57 -13.57 -5.48
C ASN A 136 43.22 -14.03 -4.94
N PHE A 137 43.13 -14.38 -3.65
CA PHE A 137 41.88 -14.76 -3.00
C PHE A 137 40.83 -13.63 -3.05
N TRP A 138 41.26 -12.37 -2.91
CA TRP A 138 40.37 -11.22 -3.09
C TRP A 138 39.89 -11.10 -4.54
N LYS A 139 40.76 -11.28 -5.55
CA LYS A 139 40.38 -11.23 -6.97
C LYS A 139 39.35 -12.30 -7.32
N GLU A 140 39.55 -13.52 -6.84
CA GLU A 140 38.61 -14.64 -6.99
C GLU A 140 37.24 -14.30 -6.37
N LYS A 141 37.21 -13.83 -5.12
CA LYS A 141 35.96 -13.47 -4.42
C LYS A 141 35.26 -12.24 -4.98
N TYR A 142 36.01 -11.27 -5.51
CA TYR A 142 35.45 -10.14 -6.24
C TYR A 142 34.80 -10.59 -7.54
N ALA A 143 35.48 -11.40 -8.36
CA ALA A 143 34.94 -11.91 -9.63
C ALA A 143 33.67 -12.76 -9.41
N GLU A 144 33.69 -13.69 -8.45
CA GLU A 144 32.52 -14.48 -8.06
C GLU A 144 31.32 -13.60 -7.65
N THR A 145 31.57 -12.58 -6.82
CA THR A 145 30.52 -11.68 -6.34
C THR A 145 30.00 -10.77 -7.45
N PHE A 146 30.88 -10.24 -8.31
CA PHE A 146 30.53 -9.42 -9.45
C PHE A 146 29.66 -10.20 -10.44
N SER A 147 30.08 -11.39 -10.86
CA SER A 147 29.34 -12.22 -11.82
C SER A 147 27.96 -12.62 -11.31
N ARG A 148 27.84 -13.00 -10.02
CA ARG A 148 26.53 -13.33 -9.42
C ARG A 148 25.59 -12.12 -9.36
N ASN A 149 26.12 -10.93 -9.04
CA ASN A 149 25.34 -9.70 -9.05
C ASN A 149 24.93 -9.28 -10.46
N ASP A 150 25.83 -9.47 -11.44
CA ASP A 150 25.63 -9.16 -12.86
C ASP A 150 24.57 -10.09 -13.49
N GLU A 151 24.62 -11.39 -13.18
CA GLU A 151 23.56 -12.36 -13.51
C GLU A 151 22.21 -11.97 -12.88
N ALA A 152 22.20 -11.55 -11.61
CA ALA A 152 20.98 -11.09 -10.94
C ALA A 152 20.40 -9.81 -11.58
N LEU A 153 21.25 -8.89 -12.07
CA LEU A 153 20.86 -7.71 -12.84
C LEU A 153 20.31 -8.09 -14.23
N LYS A 154 20.95 -9.02 -14.93
CA LYS A 154 20.47 -9.55 -16.22
C LYS A 154 19.11 -10.24 -16.09
N LYS A 155 18.89 -10.98 -15.00
CA LYS A 155 17.62 -11.66 -14.70
C LYS A 155 16.44 -10.71 -14.41
N ILE A 156 16.69 -9.46 -14.05
CA ILE A 156 15.67 -8.39 -13.97
C ILE A 156 15.77 -7.42 -15.15
N GLU A 157 16.41 -7.84 -16.25
CA GLU A 157 16.52 -7.10 -17.51
C GLU A 157 17.09 -5.67 -17.35
N ALA A 158 17.97 -5.48 -16.35
CA ALA A 158 18.58 -4.17 -16.06
C ALA A 158 19.43 -3.62 -17.21
N HIS A 159 19.89 -4.49 -18.11
CA HIS A 159 20.60 -4.11 -19.32
C HIS A 159 19.68 -3.50 -20.40
N LEU A 160 18.36 -3.59 -20.24
CA LEU A 160 17.32 -3.06 -21.12
C LEU A 160 16.54 -1.92 -20.43
N PHE A 161 15.96 -2.18 -19.25
CA PHE A 161 15.23 -1.17 -18.47
C PHE A 161 16.12 -0.05 -17.88
N ALA A 162 17.44 -0.27 -17.78
CA ALA A 162 18.35 0.62 -17.09
C ALA A 162 19.76 0.61 -17.71
N GLU A 163 19.84 0.61 -19.05
CA GLU A 163 21.10 0.42 -19.79
C GLU A 163 22.23 1.31 -19.26
N ARG A 164 22.00 2.62 -19.08
CA ARG A 164 23.04 3.57 -18.65
C ARG A 164 23.64 3.20 -17.28
N GLU A 165 22.79 2.88 -16.31
CA GLU A 165 23.19 2.47 -14.96
C GLU A 165 23.86 1.09 -14.96
N TYR A 166 23.38 0.17 -15.80
CA TYR A 166 24.00 -1.14 -15.98
C TYR A 166 25.40 -1.02 -16.60
N GLN A 167 25.57 -0.24 -17.68
CA GLN A 167 26.87 0.02 -18.31
C GLN A 167 27.84 0.73 -17.34
N LYS A 168 27.34 1.57 -16.42
CA LYS A 168 28.17 2.12 -15.34
C LYS A 168 28.75 1.04 -14.41
N THR A 169 28.03 -0.06 -14.14
CA THR A 169 28.60 -1.18 -13.37
C THR A 169 29.71 -1.90 -14.15
N GLN A 170 29.58 -2.02 -15.47
CA GLN A 170 30.60 -2.63 -16.33
C GLN A 170 31.87 -1.76 -16.44
N SER A 171 31.73 -0.43 -16.54
CA SER A 171 32.89 0.46 -16.61
C SER A 171 33.65 0.57 -15.29
N LEU A 172 32.96 0.59 -14.14
CA LEU A 172 33.59 0.51 -12.82
C LEU A 172 34.33 -0.81 -12.61
N HIS A 173 33.78 -1.94 -13.09
CA HIS A 173 34.45 -3.24 -13.08
C HIS A 173 35.75 -3.22 -13.91
N ALA A 174 35.68 -2.70 -15.14
CA ALA A 174 36.85 -2.56 -16.00
C ALA A 174 37.93 -1.64 -15.39
N GLU A 175 37.52 -0.55 -14.73
CA GLU A 175 38.44 0.34 -14.00
C GLU A 175 39.13 -0.39 -12.83
N ALA A 176 38.38 -1.16 -12.04
CA ALA A 176 38.91 -1.98 -10.94
C ALA A 176 39.94 -3.02 -11.42
N LEU A 177 39.63 -3.74 -12.51
CA LEU A 177 40.56 -4.69 -13.13
C LEU A 177 41.82 -3.98 -13.67
N ALA A 178 41.67 -2.85 -14.37
CA ALA A 178 42.80 -2.09 -14.90
C ALA A 178 43.73 -1.55 -13.80
N LEU A 179 43.18 -1.07 -12.68
CA LEU A 179 43.95 -0.59 -11.53
C LEU A 179 44.69 -1.74 -10.83
N THR A 180 44.03 -2.88 -10.58
CA THR A 180 44.72 -4.03 -9.97
C THR A 180 45.71 -4.71 -10.92
N GLY A 181 45.52 -4.62 -12.23
CA GLY A 181 46.47 -5.06 -13.25
C GLY A 181 47.74 -4.20 -13.30
N LYS A 182 47.60 -2.88 -13.14
CA LYS A 182 48.71 -1.91 -13.00
C LYS A 182 49.41 -1.97 -11.63
N GLY A 183 49.08 -2.94 -10.78
CA GLY A 183 49.66 -3.08 -9.43
C GLY A 183 49.11 -2.11 -8.38
N ASN A 184 48.23 -1.16 -8.74
CA ASN A 184 47.56 -0.27 -7.79
C ASN A 184 46.37 -0.99 -7.12
N PHE A 185 46.69 -1.98 -6.30
CA PHE A 185 45.69 -2.85 -5.68
C PHE A 185 44.71 -2.07 -4.79
N SER A 186 45.17 -1.05 -4.06
CA SER A 186 44.31 -0.29 -3.14
C SER A 186 43.23 0.51 -3.87
N ALA A 187 43.58 1.19 -4.96
CA ALA A 187 42.59 1.91 -5.77
C ALA A 187 41.66 0.94 -6.52
N GLY A 188 42.21 -0.14 -7.08
CA GLY A 188 41.41 -1.16 -7.77
C GLY A 188 40.42 -1.86 -6.83
N LYS A 189 40.78 -2.09 -5.56
CA LYS A 189 39.86 -2.57 -4.53
C LYS A 189 38.77 -1.55 -4.22
N SER A 190 39.13 -0.28 -4.01
CA SER A 190 38.14 0.79 -3.77
C SER A 190 37.11 0.89 -4.91
N LYS A 191 37.55 0.67 -6.16
CA LYS A 191 36.68 0.66 -7.34
C LYS A 191 35.83 -0.59 -7.49
N ALA A 192 36.36 -1.74 -7.10
CA ALA A 192 35.58 -2.97 -6.98
C ALA A 192 34.49 -2.85 -5.91
N ASP A 193 34.79 -2.25 -4.76
CA ASP A 193 33.80 -2.00 -3.70
C ASP A 193 32.71 -1.01 -4.17
N GLU A 194 33.07 0.06 -4.92
CA GLU A 194 32.13 0.97 -5.62
C GLU A 194 31.25 0.21 -6.64
N THR A 195 31.83 -0.74 -7.38
CA THR A 195 31.11 -1.58 -8.36
C THR A 195 30.02 -2.41 -7.67
N LEU A 196 30.38 -3.14 -6.60
CA LEU A 196 29.46 -4.04 -5.91
C LEU A 196 28.35 -3.29 -5.16
N GLU A 197 28.61 -2.06 -4.70
CA GLU A 197 27.58 -1.16 -4.17
C GLU A 197 26.64 -0.66 -5.27
N THR A 198 27.18 -0.22 -6.41
CA THR A 198 26.36 0.24 -7.56
C THR A 198 25.45 -0.87 -8.08
N GLN A 199 25.97 -2.11 -8.22
CA GLN A 199 25.18 -3.27 -8.62
C GLN A 199 24.02 -3.57 -7.65
N ARG A 200 24.30 -3.65 -6.34
CA ARG A 200 23.27 -3.95 -5.32
C ARG A 200 22.16 -2.90 -5.30
N ARG A 201 22.53 -1.63 -5.46
CA ARG A 201 21.62 -0.50 -5.48
C ARG A 201 20.71 -0.48 -6.72
N LEU A 202 21.31 -0.65 -7.90
CA LEU A 202 20.57 -0.78 -9.16
C LEU A 202 19.59 -1.96 -9.10
N TYR A 203 20.05 -3.12 -8.62
CA TYR A 203 19.19 -4.30 -8.48
C TYR A 203 17.99 -4.03 -7.57
N HIS A 204 18.22 -3.45 -6.38
CA HIS A 204 17.15 -3.15 -5.44
C HIS A 204 16.13 -2.16 -6.03
N ASN A 205 16.59 -1.02 -6.54
CA ASN A 205 15.71 0.07 -6.94
C ASN A 205 14.96 -0.27 -8.25
N LEU A 206 15.59 -0.96 -9.20
CA LEU A 206 14.90 -1.44 -10.41
C LEU A 206 13.87 -2.53 -10.08
N LYS A 207 14.20 -3.49 -9.20
CA LYS A 207 13.26 -4.53 -8.78
C LYS A 207 12.02 -3.96 -8.07
N GLU A 208 12.21 -2.91 -7.27
CA GLU A 208 11.11 -2.19 -6.64
C GLU A 208 10.23 -1.44 -7.64
N ASN A 209 10.84 -0.87 -8.70
CA ASN A 209 10.11 -0.23 -9.79
C ASN A 209 9.30 -1.23 -10.63
N ILE A 210 9.88 -2.40 -10.94
CA ILE A 210 9.19 -3.54 -11.56
C ILE A 210 7.99 -3.98 -10.69
N ARG A 211 8.22 -4.19 -9.38
CA ARG A 211 7.16 -4.56 -8.42
C ARG A 211 6.03 -3.53 -8.37
N TYR A 212 6.34 -2.25 -8.47
CA TYR A 212 5.32 -1.19 -8.51
C TYR A 212 4.50 -1.22 -9.81
N VAL A 213 5.13 -1.45 -10.96
CA VAL A 213 4.41 -1.66 -12.22
C VAL A 213 3.48 -2.88 -12.13
N ASP A 214 3.92 -4.00 -11.57
CA ASP A 214 3.08 -5.20 -11.47
C ASP A 214 1.90 -5.02 -10.49
N ILE A 215 2.06 -4.18 -9.46
CA ILE A 215 0.94 -3.72 -8.61
C ILE A 215 -0.03 -2.86 -9.42
N LEU A 216 0.47 -1.86 -10.18
CA LEU A 216 -0.38 -1.02 -11.02
C LEU A 216 -1.17 -1.83 -12.05
N LYS A 217 -0.57 -2.87 -12.66
CA LYS A 217 -1.24 -3.75 -13.62
C LYS A 217 -2.45 -4.44 -12.99
N ARG A 218 -2.20 -5.27 -11.97
CA ARG A 218 -3.22 -6.03 -11.25
C ARG A 218 -4.32 -5.12 -10.69
N ASP A 219 -3.95 -4.01 -10.08
CA ASP A 219 -4.93 -3.09 -9.50
C ASP A 219 -5.80 -2.43 -10.58
N THR A 220 -5.25 -2.14 -11.76
CA THR A 220 -6.02 -1.62 -12.90
C THR A 220 -6.96 -2.69 -13.45
N GLU A 221 -6.47 -3.93 -13.63
CA GLU A 221 -7.29 -5.05 -14.09
C GLU A 221 -8.48 -5.31 -13.16
N ASN A 222 -8.26 -5.28 -11.84
CA ASN A 222 -9.34 -5.38 -10.86
C ASN A 222 -10.37 -4.24 -11.01
N TYR A 223 -9.93 -2.98 -11.10
CA TYR A 223 -10.86 -1.85 -11.22
C TYR A 223 -11.54 -1.75 -12.60
N ILE A 224 -10.97 -2.34 -13.65
CA ILE A 224 -11.67 -2.53 -14.94
C ILE A 224 -12.77 -3.58 -14.77
N GLN A 225 -12.51 -4.71 -14.09
CA GLN A 225 -13.56 -5.70 -13.79
C GLN A 225 -14.67 -5.10 -12.91
N ASP A 226 -14.33 -4.34 -11.87
CA ASP A 226 -15.31 -3.61 -11.05
C ASP A 226 -16.17 -2.65 -11.91
N ALA A 227 -15.61 -2.07 -12.97
CA ALA A 227 -16.34 -1.21 -13.90
C ALA A 227 -17.26 -2.01 -14.84
N GLU A 228 -16.80 -3.14 -15.38
CA GLU A 228 -17.59 -4.07 -16.19
C GLU A 228 -18.80 -4.64 -15.43
N ASP A 229 -18.59 -5.09 -14.19
CA ASP A 229 -19.62 -5.66 -13.30
C ASP A 229 -20.69 -4.62 -12.92
N ASN A 230 -20.28 -3.34 -12.84
CA ASN A 230 -21.19 -2.19 -12.69
C ASN A 230 -21.75 -1.66 -14.03
N GLU A 231 -21.58 -2.40 -15.13
CA GLU A 231 -22.10 -2.12 -16.48
C GLU A 231 -21.57 -0.79 -17.07
N ALA A 232 -20.30 -0.47 -16.86
CA ALA A 232 -19.68 0.75 -17.39
C ALA A 232 -19.72 0.86 -18.93
N PHE A 233 -19.86 -0.24 -19.66
CA PHE A 233 -20.12 -0.20 -21.12
C PHE A 233 -21.43 0.53 -21.48
N THR A 234 -22.42 0.56 -20.56
CA THR A 234 -23.65 1.35 -20.68
C THR A 234 -23.52 2.67 -19.92
N PHE A 235 -23.01 2.62 -18.69
CA PHE A 235 -23.10 3.74 -17.76
C PHE A 235 -21.88 4.67 -17.72
N SER A 236 -20.67 4.23 -18.09
CA SER A 236 -19.46 5.08 -18.10
C SER A 236 -18.48 4.70 -19.24
N PRO A 237 -18.94 4.70 -20.51
CA PRO A 237 -18.21 4.07 -21.61
C PRO A 237 -16.95 4.82 -22.03
N GLU A 238 -16.90 6.15 -21.87
CA GLU A 238 -15.70 6.93 -22.23
C GLU A 238 -14.61 6.80 -21.17
N GLU A 239 -14.98 6.77 -19.87
CA GLU A 239 -14.03 6.56 -18.77
C GLU A 239 -13.43 5.14 -18.82
N LEU A 240 -14.26 4.12 -19.08
CA LEU A 240 -13.80 2.74 -19.28
C LEU A 240 -12.81 2.62 -20.45
N LYS A 241 -13.18 3.16 -21.61
CA LYS A 241 -12.36 3.20 -22.83
C LYS A 241 -11.06 3.98 -22.64
N MET A 242 -11.06 5.06 -21.84
CA MET A 242 -9.84 5.77 -21.45
C MET A 242 -8.95 4.89 -20.55
N ALA A 243 -9.52 4.15 -19.60
CA ALA A 243 -8.79 3.19 -18.77
C ALA A 243 -8.14 2.08 -19.61
N GLU A 244 -8.90 1.41 -20.47
CA GLU A 244 -8.41 0.39 -21.40
C GLU A 244 -7.29 0.93 -22.30
N THR A 245 -7.49 2.10 -22.91
CA THR A 245 -6.52 2.71 -23.83
C THR A 245 -5.21 3.04 -23.11
N ALA A 246 -5.29 3.62 -21.92
CA ALA A 246 -4.12 3.91 -21.09
C ALA A 246 -3.46 2.61 -20.58
N TYR A 247 -4.24 1.57 -20.29
CA TYR A 247 -3.72 0.26 -19.88
C TYR A 247 -2.88 -0.38 -20.98
N GLN A 248 -3.42 -0.47 -22.20
CA GLN A 248 -2.71 -1.02 -23.35
C GLN A 248 -1.44 -0.21 -23.68
N GLN A 249 -1.47 1.12 -23.57
CA GLN A 249 -0.27 1.96 -23.68
C GLN A 249 0.76 1.64 -22.59
N GLY A 250 0.33 1.47 -21.34
CA GLY A 250 1.19 1.17 -20.20
C GLY A 250 1.88 -0.20 -20.28
N ILE A 251 1.15 -1.22 -20.76
CA ILE A 251 1.68 -2.54 -21.08
C ILE A 251 2.66 -2.47 -22.26
N SER A 252 2.29 -1.79 -23.35
CA SER A 252 3.15 -1.63 -24.53
C SER A 252 4.46 -0.93 -24.20
N ALA A 253 4.42 0.13 -23.38
CA ALA A 253 5.62 0.83 -22.92
C ALA A 253 6.52 -0.08 -22.07
N TYR A 254 5.95 -0.91 -21.19
CA TYR A 254 6.71 -1.88 -20.39
C TYR A 254 7.46 -2.89 -21.26
N GLN A 255 6.77 -3.44 -22.28
CA GLN A 255 7.35 -4.41 -23.22
C GLN A 255 8.46 -3.80 -24.10
N ASN A 256 8.43 -2.48 -24.31
CA ASN A 256 9.48 -1.71 -24.98
C ASN A 256 10.53 -1.13 -24.01
N TYR A 257 10.53 -1.59 -22.75
CA TYR A 257 11.45 -1.19 -21.67
C TYR A 257 11.36 0.28 -21.21
N ASP A 258 10.37 1.06 -21.69
CA ASP A 258 10.07 2.40 -21.19
C ASP A 258 9.26 2.33 -19.88
N MET A 259 9.98 2.10 -18.79
CA MET A 259 9.46 2.10 -17.42
C MET A 259 8.73 3.40 -17.04
N GLN A 260 9.16 4.55 -17.58
CA GLN A 260 8.61 5.86 -17.21
C GLN A 260 7.26 6.12 -17.88
N THR A 261 7.13 5.86 -19.18
CA THR A 261 5.83 5.90 -19.85
C THR A 261 4.92 4.80 -19.35
N SER A 262 5.45 3.60 -19.06
CA SER A 262 4.66 2.50 -18.50
C SER A 262 3.97 2.90 -17.19
N VAL A 263 4.72 3.36 -16.18
CA VAL A 263 4.12 3.83 -14.91
C VAL A 263 3.13 4.96 -15.14
N ARG A 264 3.46 5.97 -15.95
CA ARG A 264 2.57 7.11 -16.22
C ARG A 264 1.23 6.65 -16.81
N SER A 265 1.26 5.80 -17.84
CA SER A 265 0.05 5.31 -18.51
C SER A 265 -0.73 4.32 -17.63
N LEU A 266 -0.06 3.48 -16.83
CA LEU A 266 -0.74 2.58 -15.89
C LEU A 266 -1.37 3.32 -14.69
N THR A 267 -0.75 4.37 -14.15
CA THR A 267 -1.37 5.21 -13.12
C THR A 267 -2.62 5.92 -13.65
N GLU A 268 -2.58 6.42 -14.89
CA GLU A 268 -3.76 7.01 -15.53
C GLU A 268 -4.84 5.96 -15.83
N ALA A 269 -4.45 4.76 -16.29
CA ALA A 269 -5.37 3.65 -16.47
C ALA A 269 -6.11 3.30 -15.17
N LYS A 270 -5.38 3.18 -14.06
CA LYS A 270 -5.96 2.95 -12.73
C LYS A 270 -6.89 4.09 -12.29
N ARG A 271 -6.52 5.35 -12.56
CA ARG A 271 -7.34 6.54 -12.25
C ARG A 271 -8.68 6.52 -12.99
N GLN A 272 -8.64 6.23 -14.29
CA GLN A 272 -9.82 6.14 -15.13
C GLN A 272 -10.67 4.89 -14.82
N ALA A 273 -10.05 3.76 -14.49
CA ALA A 273 -10.76 2.54 -14.10
C ALA A 273 -11.60 2.74 -12.82
N ILE A 274 -11.01 3.34 -11.78
CA ILE A 274 -11.76 3.63 -10.54
C ILE A 274 -12.87 4.67 -10.80
N LEU A 275 -12.61 5.68 -11.64
CA LEU A 275 -13.63 6.66 -12.01
C LEU A 275 -14.79 6.00 -12.77
N ALA A 276 -14.49 5.12 -13.73
CA ALA A 276 -15.48 4.36 -14.49
C ALA A 276 -16.34 3.48 -13.56
N ALA A 277 -15.71 2.72 -12.65
CA ALA A 277 -16.41 1.84 -11.70
C ALA A 277 -17.31 2.61 -10.73
N ARG A 278 -16.84 3.72 -10.15
CA ARG A 278 -17.65 4.55 -9.25
C ARG A 278 -18.80 5.22 -9.99
N THR A 279 -18.54 5.75 -11.18
CA THR A 279 -19.53 6.47 -11.98
C THR A 279 -20.59 5.51 -12.55
N SER A 280 -20.20 4.32 -12.98
CA SER A 280 -21.15 3.30 -13.45
C SER A 280 -22.01 2.76 -12.31
N ALA A 281 -21.43 2.46 -11.13
CA ALA A 281 -22.19 2.03 -9.94
C ALA A 281 -23.28 3.06 -9.55
N VAL A 282 -22.92 4.35 -9.47
CA VAL A 282 -23.88 5.43 -9.16
C VAL A 282 -24.95 5.56 -10.23
N ARG A 283 -24.58 5.57 -11.52
CA ARG A 283 -25.54 5.69 -12.63
C ARG A 283 -26.47 4.48 -12.76
N LYS A 284 -25.97 3.27 -12.51
CA LYS A 284 -26.74 2.01 -12.47
C LYS A 284 -27.79 2.07 -11.35
N LYS A 285 -27.36 2.35 -10.11
CA LYS A 285 -28.25 2.47 -8.95
C LYS A 285 -29.28 3.60 -9.11
N GLN A 286 -28.88 4.73 -9.70
CA GLN A 286 -29.79 5.83 -10.05
C GLN A 286 -30.83 5.39 -11.10
N SER A 287 -30.41 4.70 -12.17
CA SER A 287 -31.28 4.20 -13.24
C SER A 287 -32.32 3.17 -12.76
N GLU A 288 -31.91 2.22 -11.91
CA GLU A 288 -32.80 1.29 -11.23
C GLU A 288 -33.86 2.03 -10.39
N THR A 289 -33.41 3.04 -9.63
CA THR A 289 -34.26 3.83 -8.74
C THR A 289 -35.23 4.73 -9.50
N ASP A 290 -34.79 5.36 -10.59
CA ASP A 290 -35.62 6.18 -11.49
C ASP A 290 -36.65 5.33 -12.24
N SER A 291 -36.29 4.10 -12.60
CA SER A 291 -37.21 3.12 -13.19
C SER A 291 -38.30 2.72 -12.20
N LEU A 292 -37.92 2.42 -10.95
CA LEU A 292 -38.87 2.09 -9.87
C LEU A 292 -39.76 3.30 -9.50
N MET A 293 -39.20 4.50 -9.41
CA MET A 293 -39.93 5.75 -9.18
C MET A 293 -41.00 5.94 -10.27
N THR A 294 -40.62 5.79 -11.54
CA THR A 294 -41.51 5.99 -12.70
C THR A 294 -42.61 4.93 -12.77
N ALA A 295 -42.29 3.67 -12.50
CA ALA A 295 -43.29 2.60 -12.44
C ALA A 295 -44.30 2.83 -11.30
N THR A 296 -43.80 3.26 -10.13
CA THR A 296 -44.62 3.59 -8.96
C THR A 296 -45.51 4.81 -9.20
N GLN A 297 -44.96 5.87 -9.82
CA GLN A 297 -45.72 7.06 -10.21
C GLN A 297 -46.91 6.67 -11.09
N ARG A 298 -46.67 5.92 -12.18
CA ARG A 298 -47.75 5.48 -13.10
C ARG A 298 -48.81 4.61 -12.41
N ARG A 299 -48.41 3.79 -11.43
CA ARG A 299 -49.35 2.99 -10.62
C ARG A 299 -50.23 3.89 -9.75
N ILE A 300 -49.64 4.87 -9.05
CA ILE A 300 -50.38 5.85 -8.23
C ILE A 300 -51.31 6.72 -9.11
N GLU A 301 -50.83 7.19 -10.26
CA GLU A 301 -51.61 7.96 -11.23
C GLU A 301 -52.83 7.15 -11.70
N SER A 302 -52.63 5.92 -12.19
CA SER A 302 -53.72 5.03 -12.63
C SER A 302 -54.66 4.62 -11.49
N ALA A 303 -54.16 4.44 -10.27
CA ALA A 303 -55.00 4.14 -9.10
C ALA A 303 -55.84 5.36 -8.70
N SER A 304 -55.30 6.58 -8.82
CA SER A 304 -55.97 7.82 -8.42
C SER A 304 -57.22 8.18 -9.24
N GLU A 305 -57.39 7.56 -10.42
CA GLU A 305 -58.60 7.64 -11.25
C GLU A 305 -59.74 6.73 -10.75
N LEU A 306 -59.48 5.84 -9.78
CA LEU A 306 -60.47 4.91 -9.24
C LEU A 306 -61.28 5.54 -8.10
N GLN A 307 -62.53 5.10 -7.96
CA GLN A 307 -63.34 5.34 -6.77
C GLN A 307 -63.03 4.27 -5.72
N ILE A 308 -63.21 4.54 -4.43
CA ILE A 308 -63.03 3.53 -3.36
C ILE A 308 -64.25 3.42 -2.45
N LEU A 309 -64.40 2.26 -1.80
CA LEU A 309 -65.35 2.03 -0.72
C LEU A 309 -64.64 2.21 0.63
N THR A 310 -65.20 3.01 1.54
CA THR A 310 -64.65 3.14 2.90
C THR A 310 -65.04 1.95 3.80
N GLU A 311 -64.41 1.87 4.98
CA GLU A 311 -64.80 0.92 6.03
C GLU A 311 -66.28 1.05 6.43
N GLU A 312 -66.84 2.26 6.36
CA GLU A 312 -68.23 2.60 6.70
C GLU A 312 -69.22 2.25 5.58
N GLY A 313 -68.72 1.95 4.37
CA GLY A 313 -69.52 1.64 3.19
C GLY A 313 -69.88 2.85 2.33
N GLU A 314 -69.21 3.99 2.51
CA GLU A 314 -69.37 5.17 1.65
C GLU A 314 -68.48 5.08 0.40
N VAL A 315 -68.93 5.60 -0.74
CA VAL A 315 -68.14 5.61 -1.99
C VAL A 315 -67.47 6.98 -2.15
N VAL A 316 -66.16 7.02 -2.05
CA VAL A 316 -65.36 8.23 -2.27
C VAL A 316 -65.08 8.36 -3.76
N ALA A 317 -65.31 9.57 -4.31
CA ALA A 317 -65.00 9.89 -5.70
C ALA A 317 -63.48 9.85 -5.96
N ALA A 318 -63.11 9.54 -7.20
CA ALA A 318 -61.72 9.54 -7.66
C ALA A 318 -61.05 10.90 -7.44
N GLN A 319 -59.76 10.88 -7.13
CA GLN A 319 -58.94 12.07 -6.91
C GLN A 319 -57.66 12.01 -7.76
N PRO A 320 -57.77 12.26 -9.09
CA PRO A 320 -56.66 12.18 -10.03
C PRO A 320 -55.44 12.96 -9.55
N TRP A 321 -54.28 12.35 -9.73
CA TRP A 321 -52.99 12.88 -9.31
C TRP A 321 -51.98 12.78 -10.45
N ASN A 322 -50.98 13.65 -10.42
CA ASN A 322 -49.99 13.82 -11.47
C ASN A 322 -48.61 14.01 -10.81
N GLY A 323 -47.74 13.00 -10.86
CA GLY A 323 -46.41 13.08 -10.24
C GLY A 323 -45.51 14.12 -10.92
N ASN A 324 -45.78 14.44 -12.18
CA ASN A 324 -44.97 15.38 -12.97
C ASN A 324 -45.07 16.82 -12.44
N GLU A 325 -46.17 17.21 -11.79
CA GLU A 325 -46.28 18.51 -11.10
C GLU A 325 -45.35 18.59 -9.88
N PHE A 326 -45.15 17.48 -9.19
CA PHE A 326 -44.18 17.42 -8.09
C PHE A 326 -42.74 17.44 -8.62
N LEU A 327 -42.43 16.68 -9.68
CA LEU A 327 -41.09 16.68 -10.32
C LEU A 327 -40.74 18.03 -10.96
N ALA A 328 -41.72 18.79 -11.49
CA ALA A 328 -41.48 20.14 -12.01
C ALA A 328 -41.01 21.13 -10.93
N ASN A 329 -41.42 20.92 -9.67
CA ASN A 329 -40.99 21.72 -8.52
C ASN A 329 -39.77 21.10 -7.79
N ASN A 330 -39.52 19.80 -7.97
CA ASN A 330 -38.44 19.03 -7.34
C ASN A 330 -37.67 18.26 -8.43
N PRO A 331 -36.93 18.95 -9.32
CA PRO A 331 -36.26 18.31 -10.46
C PRO A 331 -35.23 17.28 -10.03
N LEU A 332 -35.05 16.23 -10.83
CA LEU A 332 -34.13 15.13 -10.50
C LEU A 332 -32.66 15.55 -10.61
N ILE A 333 -31.88 15.17 -9.61
CA ILE A 333 -30.45 15.48 -9.52
C ILE A 333 -29.63 14.34 -10.16
N ASP A 334 -28.64 14.70 -10.98
CA ASP A 334 -27.73 13.72 -11.59
C ASP A 334 -26.52 13.48 -10.69
N HIS A 335 -26.60 12.47 -9.83
CA HIS A 335 -25.58 12.22 -8.79
C HIS A 335 -24.23 11.78 -9.36
N ALA A 336 -24.20 11.31 -10.61
CA ALA A 336 -22.96 10.99 -11.31
C ALA A 336 -22.01 12.20 -11.46
N LYS A 337 -22.53 13.42 -11.34
CA LYS A 337 -21.75 14.67 -11.39
C LYS A 337 -21.02 15.01 -10.09
N PHE A 338 -21.25 14.26 -9.00
CA PHE A 338 -20.56 14.43 -7.71
C PHE A 338 -19.63 13.23 -7.40
N VAL A 339 -19.31 12.40 -8.39
CA VAL A 339 -18.29 11.35 -8.25
C VAL A 339 -16.92 12.02 -8.37
N ASP A 340 -16.31 12.31 -7.22
CA ASP A 340 -15.02 12.98 -7.14
C ASP A 340 -13.90 12.20 -7.86
N PHE A 341 -13.01 12.94 -8.51
CA PHE A 341 -11.80 12.42 -9.13
C PHE A 341 -10.88 11.78 -8.07
N VAL A 342 -10.35 10.60 -8.38
CA VAL A 342 -9.46 9.88 -7.46
C VAL A 342 -8.05 10.44 -7.56
N GLU A 343 -7.63 11.19 -6.55
CA GLU A 343 -6.22 11.51 -6.29
C GLU A 343 -5.47 10.23 -5.90
N ILE A 344 -5.10 9.43 -6.90
CA ILE A 344 -4.02 8.45 -6.77
C ILE A 344 -2.74 9.26 -6.60
N GLU A 345 -2.08 9.15 -5.45
CA GLU A 345 -0.72 9.66 -5.27
C GLU A 345 0.20 8.98 -6.29
N ASP A 346 0.77 9.78 -7.20
CA ASP A 346 1.76 9.32 -8.18
C ASP A 346 2.98 8.76 -7.42
N THR A 347 2.98 7.47 -7.11
CA THR A 347 4.06 6.83 -6.37
C THR A 347 5.28 6.78 -7.28
N LYS A 348 6.21 7.72 -7.09
CA LYS A 348 7.31 7.95 -8.03
C LYS A 348 8.28 6.78 -8.04
N LEU A 349 8.68 6.39 -9.26
CA LEU A 349 9.77 5.44 -9.51
C LEU A 349 10.99 5.81 -8.64
N LYS A 350 11.51 4.82 -7.91
CA LYS A 350 12.73 5.00 -7.11
C LYS A 350 13.89 5.30 -8.05
N GLU A 351 14.62 6.39 -7.78
CA GLU A 351 15.85 6.69 -8.51
C GLU A 351 16.80 5.49 -8.42
N LEU A 352 17.27 4.99 -9.56
CA LEU A 352 18.11 3.80 -9.61
C LEU A 352 19.45 3.97 -8.85
N THR A 353 19.86 5.22 -8.60
CA THR A 353 21.06 5.61 -7.84
C THR A 353 20.81 6.01 -6.38
N ALA A 354 19.57 6.06 -5.90
CA ALA A 354 19.26 6.41 -4.50
C ALA A 354 19.73 5.34 -3.50
N PRO A 355 20.22 5.74 -2.31
CA PRO A 355 20.61 4.79 -1.25
C PRO A 355 19.41 4.00 -0.74
N VAL A 356 19.64 2.73 -0.38
CA VAL A 356 18.59 1.82 0.09
C VAL A 356 18.32 2.04 1.57
N ASN A 357 17.29 2.83 1.89
CA ASN A 357 16.76 2.98 3.25
C ASN A 357 15.63 1.96 3.48
N ALA A 358 15.63 1.32 4.65
CA ALA A 358 14.79 0.17 4.95
C ALA A 358 13.72 0.46 6.01
N GLN A 359 12.55 0.94 5.57
CA GLN A 359 11.28 0.84 6.30
C GLN A 359 10.09 1.10 5.35
N SER A 360 9.08 0.23 5.44
CA SER A 360 7.77 0.41 4.81
C SER A 360 6.76 -0.23 5.76
N GLY A 361 5.83 0.56 6.29
CA GLY A 361 4.79 0.10 7.21
C GLY A 361 3.42 0.18 6.53
N VAL A 362 2.56 -0.79 6.79
CA VAL A 362 1.18 -0.86 6.35
C VAL A 362 0.30 -1.14 7.58
N SER A 363 -0.91 -0.59 7.58
CA SER A 363 -2.05 -0.92 8.46
C SER A 363 -3.26 -0.96 7.52
N GLU A 364 -4.03 -2.03 7.38
CA GLU A 364 -4.90 -2.67 8.39
C GLU A 364 -6.04 -1.74 8.85
N ASP A 365 -7.01 -1.60 7.94
CA ASP A 365 -8.42 -2.05 8.02
C ASP A 365 -9.46 -1.49 9.04
N ILE A 366 -10.55 -0.97 8.45
CA ILE A 366 -12.00 -1.20 8.65
C ILE A 366 -12.54 -1.34 10.11
N PRO A 367 -13.57 -0.55 10.46
CA PRO A 367 -14.92 -1.15 10.61
C PRO A 367 -16.06 -0.33 9.95
N ILE A 368 -17.23 -0.96 9.82
CA ILE A 368 -18.50 -0.39 9.38
C ILE A 368 -19.43 -0.30 10.61
N ASP A 369 -20.18 0.79 10.78
CA ASP A 369 -21.27 0.88 11.75
C ASP A 369 -22.63 0.52 11.10
N ASP A 370 -23.47 -0.18 11.86
CA ASP A 370 -24.75 -0.77 11.41
C ASP A 370 -25.85 -0.50 12.46
N GLU A 371 -26.70 0.50 12.24
CA GLU A 371 -27.79 0.88 13.16
C GLU A 371 -29.19 0.55 12.59
N THR A 372 -29.68 -0.64 12.90
CA THR A 372 -31.08 -1.02 12.63
C THR A 372 -32.06 -0.22 13.51
N THR A 373 -32.88 0.65 12.92
CA THR A 373 -33.97 1.32 13.64
C THR A 373 -35.33 0.66 13.35
N GLN A 374 -35.89 -0.03 14.35
CA GLN A 374 -37.29 -0.46 14.31
C GLN A 374 -38.22 0.68 14.73
N VAL A 375 -39.28 0.95 13.95
CA VAL A 375 -40.36 1.87 14.33
C VAL A 375 -41.67 1.09 14.44
N LYS A 376 -42.40 1.30 15.53
CA LYS A 376 -43.70 0.67 15.79
C LYS A 376 -44.77 1.30 14.90
N ALA A 377 -45.69 0.49 14.39
CA ALA A 377 -46.90 0.95 13.73
C ALA A 377 -48.08 0.85 14.69
N ASP A 378 -48.60 1.98 15.17
CA ASP A 378 -49.88 2.08 15.88
C ASP A 378 -50.86 2.93 15.04
N THR A 379 -51.79 2.20 14.41
CA THR A 379 -53.14 2.56 13.97
C THR A 379 -53.52 4.04 13.75
N GLN A 380 -53.68 4.43 12.48
CA GLN A 380 -54.93 5.06 12.03
C GLN A 380 -55.15 4.83 10.51
N GLU A 381 -56.15 4.01 10.15
CA GLU A 381 -56.49 3.73 8.74
C GLU A 381 -57.37 4.84 8.15
N SER A 382 -56.75 5.80 7.45
CA SER A 382 -57.47 6.75 6.60
C SER A 382 -56.59 7.21 5.43
N ASP A 383 -57.11 7.02 4.21
CA ASP A 383 -56.50 7.36 2.92
C ASP A 383 -55.14 6.69 2.59
N TYR A 384 -55.24 5.44 2.11
CA TYR A 384 -54.12 4.68 1.54
C TYR A 384 -53.46 5.36 0.31
N LEU A 385 -54.20 6.17 -0.47
CA LEU A 385 -53.66 6.87 -1.64
C LEU A 385 -52.84 8.10 -1.21
N LEU A 386 -53.24 8.81 -0.15
CA LEU A 386 -52.43 9.86 0.47
C LEU A 386 -51.10 9.29 0.99
N MET A 387 -51.13 8.13 1.66
CA MET A 387 -49.90 7.45 2.11
C MET A 387 -49.01 7.04 0.92
N ALA A 388 -49.58 6.51 -0.16
CA ALA A 388 -48.82 6.19 -1.36
C ALA A 388 -48.15 7.42 -1.99
N LYS A 389 -48.87 8.56 -2.06
CA LYS A 389 -48.37 9.84 -2.54
C LYS A 389 -47.23 10.38 -1.67
N ASP A 390 -47.40 10.41 -0.35
CA ASP A 390 -46.39 10.86 0.62
C ASP A 390 -45.12 9.99 0.56
N PHE A 391 -45.25 8.67 0.60
CA PHE A 391 -44.08 7.79 0.47
C PHE A 391 -43.38 7.94 -0.88
N TRP A 392 -44.09 8.13 -1.99
CA TRP A 392 -43.45 8.42 -3.27
C TRP A 392 -42.71 9.78 -3.26
N GLN A 393 -43.28 10.83 -2.68
CA GLN A 393 -42.62 12.14 -2.55
C GLN A 393 -41.35 12.06 -1.67
N ARG A 394 -41.40 11.32 -0.55
CA ARG A 394 -40.22 11.03 0.28
C ARG A 394 -39.16 10.22 -0.48
N GLY A 395 -39.59 9.31 -1.35
CA GLY A 395 -38.73 8.57 -2.26
C GLY A 395 -37.98 9.49 -3.23
N VAL A 396 -38.67 10.46 -3.84
CA VAL A 396 -38.04 11.48 -4.70
C VAL A 396 -37.03 12.33 -3.93
N TYR A 397 -37.36 12.76 -2.69
CA TYR A 397 -36.40 13.51 -1.86
C TYR A 397 -35.15 12.69 -1.51
N ALA A 398 -35.31 11.45 -1.03
CA ALA A 398 -34.19 10.55 -0.76
C ALA A 398 -33.33 10.33 -2.03
N ARG A 399 -33.97 10.11 -3.18
CA ARG A 399 -33.33 9.94 -4.49
C ARG A 399 -32.59 11.19 -4.99
N ASN A 400 -32.93 12.38 -4.50
CA ASN A 400 -32.24 13.64 -4.78
C ASN A 400 -31.16 14.01 -3.75
N ASN A 401 -31.14 13.34 -2.60
CA ASN A 401 -30.00 13.38 -1.67
C ASN A 401 -28.89 12.40 -2.09
N GLY A 402 -29.24 11.37 -2.87
CA GLY A 402 -28.37 10.23 -3.21
C GLY A 402 -28.63 8.97 -2.37
N ASP A 403 -29.63 9.01 -1.48
CA ASP A 403 -30.04 7.94 -0.58
C ASP A 403 -30.84 6.85 -1.33
N PHE A 404 -30.25 6.24 -2.38
CA PHE A 404 -30.98 5.41 -3.35
C PHE A 404 -31.70 4.21 -2.72
N ASP A 405 -31.09 3.52 -1.75
CA ASP A 405 -31.74 2.38 -1.08
C ASP A 405 -32.95 2.81 -0.23
N LEU A 406 -32.83 3.93 0.49
CA LEU A 406 -33.96 4.54 1.22
C LEU A 406 -35.07 4.99 0.26
N ALA A 407 -34.70 5.55 -0.89
CA ALA A 407 -35.64 5.90 -1.95
C ALA A 407 -36.37 4.68 -2.51
N GLN A 408 -35.64 3.61 -2.84
CA GLN A 408 -36.23 2.36 -3.31
C GLN A 408 -37.19 1.77 -2.27
N ASP A 409 -36.86 1.82 -0.98
CA ASP A 409 -37.75 1.37 0.11
C ASP A 409 -38.99 2.26 0.28
N TYR A 410 -38.86 3.57 0.10
CA TYR A 410 -40.01 4.47 0.04
C TYR A 410 -40.91 4.19 -1.18
N PHE A 411 -40.36 3.91 -2.36
CA PHE A 411 -41.15 3.51 -3.53
C PHE A 411 -41.82 2.13 -3.34
N LYS A 412 -41.15 1.14 -2.73
CA LYS A 412 -41.76 -0.15 -2.35
C LYS A 412 -42.94 0.04 -1.39
N LYS A 413 -42.79 0.90 -0.37
CA LYS A 413 -43.88 1.27 0.56
C LYS A 413 -45.04 1.93 -0.19
N ALA A 414 -44.74 2.88 -1.07
CA ALA A 414 -45.76 3.54 -1.90
C ALA A 414 -46.51 2.53 -2.80
N GLN A 415 -45.83 1.57 -3.41
CA GLN A 415 -46.47 0.49 -4.17
C GLN A 415 -47.39 -0.37 -3.30
N ALA A 416 -46.97 -0.76 -2.09
CA ALA A 416 -47.80 -1.55 -1.17
C ALA A 416 -49.07 -0.79 -0.72
N TYR A 417 -48.97 0.52 -0.45
CA TYR A 417 -50.13 1.35 -0.16
C TYR A 417 -51.03 1.59 -1.39
N THR A 418 -50.44 1.66 -2.59
CA THR A 418 -51.22 1.72 -3.84
C THR A 418 -52.00 0.42 -4.06
N GLU A 419 -51.39 -0.73 -3.77
CA GLU A 419 -52.04 -2.04 -3.85
C GLU A 419 -53.18 -2.20 -2.82
N ALA A 420 -52.97 -1.70 -1.59
CA ALA A 420 -54.02 -1.62 -0.58
C ALA A 420 -55.20 -0.74 -1.05
N TYR A 421 -54.93 0.40 -1.69
CA TYR A 421 -55.96 1.26 -2.27
C TYR A 421 -56.70 0.56 -3.44
N GLU A 422 -55.96 0.00 -4.41
CA GLU A 422 -56.51 -0.77 -5.54
C GLU A 422 -57.40 -1.94 -5.08
N SER A 423 -57.04 -2.60 -3.98
CA SER A 423 -57.83 -3.71 -3.41
C SER A 423 -59.21 -3.29 -2.88
N ASN A 424 -59.37 -2.01 -2.52
CA ASN A 424 -60.61 -1.38 -2.05
C ASN A 424 -61.32 -0.57 -3.15
N ALA A 425 -60.82 -0.63 -4.39
CA ALA A 425 -61.36 0.13 -5.50
C ALA A 425 -62.73 -0.38 -5.99
N VAL A 426 -63.55 0.57 -6.42
CA VAL A 426 -64.89 0.40 -6.98
C VAL A 426 -64.81 0.77 -8.46
N SER A 427 -64.96 -0.21 -9.36
CA SER A 427 -65.05 0.06 -10.80
C SER A 427 -66.39 0.70 -11.17
N ARG A 428 -67.46 0.34 -10.45
CA ARG A 428 -68.83 0.87 -10.58
C ARG A 428 -69.68 0.43 -9.39
N THR A 429 -70.82 1.08 -9.19
CA THR A 429 -71.88 0.57 -8.32
C THR A 429 -73.00 -0.07 -9.15
N TYR A 430 -73.67 -1.06 -8.56
CA TYR A 430 -74.75 -1.81 -9.20
C TYR A 430 -75.98 -1.88 -8.31
N THR A 431 -77.06 -1.21 -8.70
CA THR A 431 -78.34 -1.32 -8.01
C THR A 431 -79.05 -2.61 -8.41
N VAL A 432 -79.30 -3.51 -7.44
CA VAL A 432 -79.95 -4.81 -7.66
C VAL A 432 -81.38 -4.62 -8.19
N VAL A 433 -81.72 -5.27 -9.31
CA VAL A 433 -83.03 -5.13 -9.96
C VAL A 433 -83.86 -6.42 -9.86
N ARG A 434 -85.12 -6.29 -9.41
CA ARG A 434 -86.08 -7.40 -9.45
C ARG A 434 -86.65 -7.61 -10.85
N ARG A 435 -86.08 -8.54 -11.61
CA ARG A 435 -86.60 -8.94 -12.94
C ARG A 435 -87.65 -10.05 -12.81
N LYS A 436 -88.60 -10.14 -13.76
CA LYS A 436 -89.60 -11.23 -13.82
C LYS A 436 -89.01 -12.55 -14.35
N VAL A 437 -87.95 -12.47 -15.15
CA VAL A 437 -87.16 -13.57 -15.68
C VAL A 437 -85.70 -13.20 -15.48
N ALA A 438 -84.84 -14.16 -15.10
CA ALA A 438 -83.45 -13.94 -14.74
C ALA A 438 -83.27 -12.83 -13.67
N THR A 439 -83.99 -12.95 -12.54
CA THR A 439 -83.83 -12.09 -11.35
C THR A 439 -82.36 -11.99 -10.95
N ASP A 440 -81.89 -10.77 -10.64
CA ASP A 440 -80.51 -10.52 -10.25
C ASP A 440 -80.12 -11.37 -9.01
N CYS A 441 -78.97 -12.03 -9.10
CA CYS A 441 -78.24 -12.69 -8.03
C CYS A 441 -76.74 -12.49 -8.31
N LEU A 442 -75.84 -12.68 -7.34
CA LEU A 442 -74.42 -12.32 -7.51
C LEU A 442 -73.78 -12.96 -8.75
N TRP A 443 -74.07 -14.25 -9.01
CA TRP A 443 -73.67 -14.97 -10.23
C TRP A 443 -74.08 -14.24 -11.51
N ARG A 444 -75.36 -13.82 -11.60
CA ARG A 444 -75.90 -13.12 -12.78
C ARG A 444 -75.42 -11.69 -12.90
N ILE A 445 -75.05 -11.05 -11.79
CA ILE A 445 -74.48 -9.70 -11.81
C ILE A 445 -73.07 -9.78 -12.40
N SER A 446 -72.21 -10.71 -12.00
CA SER A 446 -70.88 -10.89 -12.58
C SER A 446 -70.88 -11.39 -14.04
N ASP A 447 -71.84 -12.25 -14.40
CA ASP A 447 -71.99 -12.78 -15.77
C ASP A 447 -72.30 -11.70 -16.81
N ARG A 448 -72.89 -10.56 -16.40
CA ARG A 448 -73.22 -9.45 -17.30
C ARG A 448 -71.98 -8.93 -18.03
N THR A 449 -72.12 -8.72 -19.33
CA THR A 449 -71.06 -8.19 -20.20
C THR A 449 -70.62 -6.78 -19.83
N ASP A 450 -71.50 -5.98 -19.21
CA ASP A 450 -71.21 -4.65 -18.68
C ASP A 450 -70.72 -4.65 -17.21
N ILE A 451 -70.47 -5.83 -16.63
CA ILE A 451 -69.89 -6.00 -15.29
C ILE A 451 -68.51 -6.66 -15.39
N TYR A 452 -68.47 -7.99 -15.59
CA TYR A 452 -67.20 -8.72 -15.81
C TYR A 452 -67.19 -9.61 -17.06
N ALA A 453 -68.34 -9.93 -17.65
CA ALA A 453 -68.48 -11.00 -18.64
C ALA A 453 -67.94 -12.36 -18.14
N ASP A 454 -68.00 -12.60 -16.83
CA ASP A 454 -67.52 -13.84 -16.20
C ASP A 454 -68.27 -14.09 -14.90
N ALA A 455 -69.17 -15.08 -14.93
CA ALA A 455 -69.97 -15.46 -13.79
C ALA A 455 -69.16 -15.95 -12.57
N TYR A 456 -67.96 -16.50 -12.76
CA TYR A 456 -67.16 -17.06 -11.66
C TYR A 456 -66.55 -15.99 -10.74
N LEU A 457 -66.60 -14.72 -11.14
CA LEU A 457 -66.15 -13.57 -10.34
C LEU A 457 -67.21 -13.06 -9.35
N TRP A 458 -68.38 -13.72 -9.22
CA TRP A 458 -69.36 -13.40 -8.17
C TRP A 458 -68.80 -13.33 -6.74
N PRO A 459 -67.80 -14.14 -6.31
CA PRO A 459 -67.23 -14.02 -4.97
C PRO A 459 -66.43 -12.73 -4.78
N LYS A 460 -65.96 -12.08 -5.86
CA LYS A 460 -65.29 -10.77 -5.81
C LYS A 460 -66.30 -9.70 -5.38
N ILE A 461 -67.50 -9.71 -5.98
CA ILE A 461 -68.63 -8.87 -5.59
C ILE A 461 -69.03 -9.17 -4.13
N TRP A 462 -69.20 -10.44 -3.75
CA TRP A 462 -69.56 -10.77 -2.37
C TRP A 462 -68.55 -10.24 -1.35
N ARG A 463 -67.24 -10.50 -1.55
CA ARG A 463 -66.18 -10.09 -0.62
C ARG A 463 -66.17 -8.58 -0.37
N ALA A 464 -66.26 -7.78 -1.44
CA ALA A 464 -66.29 -6.32 -1.34
C ALA A 464 -67.56 -5.77 -0.67
N ASN A 465 -68.65 -6.55 -0.62
CA ASN A 465 -69.93 -6.13 -0.07
C ASN A 465 -70.30 -6.80 1.25
N ARG A 466 -69.41 -7.54 1.94
CA ARG A 466 -69.82 -8.37 3.11
C ARG A 466 -70.47 -7.59 4.26
N LYS A 467 -70.22 -6.28 4.38
CA LYS A 467 -70.90 -5.40 5.34
C LYS A 467 -72.40 -5.23 4.99
N ILE A 468 -72.76 -5.25 3.70
CA ILE A 468 -74.12 -5.18 3.13
C ILE A 468 -74.75 -6.57 2.92
N ILE A 469 -73.95 -7.56 2.46
CA ILE A 469 -74.37 -8.92 2.10
C ILE A 469 -73.76 -9.92 3.09
N GLN A 470 -74.45 -10.13 4.20
CA GLN A 470 -74.06 -11.10 5.22
C GLN A 470 -74.20 -12.56 4.74
N ASN A 471 -75.19 -12.85 3.89
CA ASN A 471 -75.38 -14.15 3.24
C ASN A 471 -75.28 -13.98 1.71
N PRO A 472 -74.31 -14.62 1.02
CA PRO A 472 -74.11 -14.45 -0.43
C PRO A 472 -75.32 -14.85 -1.30
N ASP A 473 -76.19 -15.73 -0.80
CA ASP A 473 -77.38 -16.18 -1.53
C ASP A 473 -78.55 -15.18 -1.47
N LEU A 474 -78.46 -14.14 -0.62
CA LEU A 474 -79.55 -13.19 -0.35
C LEU A 474 -79.13 -11.75 -0.67
N ILE A 475 -79.58 -11.26 -1.83
CA ILE A 475 -79.53 -9.84 -2.20
C ILE A 475 -80.95 -9.31 -2.46
N TYR A 476 -81.18 -8.05 -2.13
CA TYR A 476 -82.50 -7.41 -2.15
C TYR A 476 -82.58 -6.31 -3.21
N PRO A 477 -83.70 -6.20 -3.95
CA PRO A 477 -83.89 -5.14 -4.93
C PRO A 477 -83.74 -3.75 -4.32
N GLY A 478 -82.99 -2.88 -4.99
CA GLY A 478 -82.66 -1.54 -4.49
C GLY A 478 -81.38 -1.47 -3.64
N GLN A 479 -80.78 -2.60 -3.23
CA GLN A 479 -79.41 -2.57 -2.69
C GLN A 479 -78.44 -2.05 -3.76
N ILE A 480 -77.57 -1.12 -3.37
CA ILE A 480 -76.45 -0.65 -4.19
C ILE A 480 -75.24 -1.50 -3.81
N LEU A 481 -74.72 -2.28 -4.76
CA LEU A 481 -73.55 -3.13 -4.56
C LEU A 481 -72.32 -2.50 -5.19
N VAL A 482 -71.20 -2.54 -4.48
CA VAL A 482 -69.88 -2.24 -5.06
C VAL A 482 -69.47 -3.35 -6.01
N ILE A 483 -69.02 -2.97 -7.20
CA ILE A 483 -68.38 -3.86 -8.17
C ILE A 483 -66.89 -3.47 -8.22
N PRO A 484 -65.98 -4.28 -7.65
CA PRO A 484 -64.54 -4.09 -7.80
C PRO A 484 -64.10 -4.08 -9.28
N PRO A 485 -62.89 -3.59 -9.63
CA PRO A 485 -62.30 -3.88 -10.94
C PRO A 485 -62.26 -5.40 -11.22
N LYS A 486 -62.16 -5.79 -12.51
CA LYS A 486 -62.20 -7.21 -12.93
C LYS A 486 -61.09 -8.04 -12.30
#